data_AF-A0A7S3X8I6-F1
#
_entry.id   AF-A0A7S3X8I6-F1
#
_cell.length_a   1.000
_cell.length_b   1.000
_cell.length_c   1.000
_cell.angle_alpha   90.00
_cell.angle_beta   90.00
_cell.angle_gamma   90.00
#
_symmetry.space_group_name_H-M   'P 1'
#
loop_
_entity.id
_entity.type
_entity.pdbx_description
1 polymer ?
#
loop_
_entity_poly.entity_id
_entity_poly.type
_entity_poly.pdbx_seq_one_letter_code
_entity_poly.pdbx_strand_id
1 'polypeptide(L)'
;MPERASPPETPTPATPQTPGGTRVPRGDLTVTFDDGSSVESHSVILALASPVFSALLTTPSGALRTDLHLAGASADEFRDFSIALRPAGLRQSALQDEARYSALVRWAHKYEADSLKTLIEDHLIKDVPVKTGSLAHALSYSLLRRRAQCLKAMVADLREHVEELGLLAKRETLQEMETVWPRLCEAAGVLAAHTNST
;
A
#
# COMPACT_ATOMS: atom_id res chain seq x y z
N MET A 1 -20.50 41.05 74.40
CA MET A 1 -19.58 39.99 73.87
C MET A 1 -19.78 39.94 72.35
N PRO A 2 -18.69 39.89 71.57
CA PRO A 2 -18.71 40.29 70.17
C PRO A 2 -19.16 39.18 69.20
N GLU A 3 -19.72 39.69 68.12
CA GLU A 3 -20.20 39.11 66.87
C GLU A 3 -19.10 38.25 66.19
N ARG A 4 -19.37 36.95 66.01
CA ARG A 4 -18.55 36.07 65.16
C ARG A 4 -19.06 36.18 63.72
N ALA A 5 -18.34 36.94 62.90
CA ALA A 5 -18.49 36.92 61.46
C ALA A 5 -17.98 35.58 60.89
N SER A 6 -18.79 34.92 60.07
CA SER A 6 -18.37 33.78 59.25
C SER A 6 -17.50 34.25 58.08
N PRO A 7 -16.45 33.49 57.69
CA PRO A 7 -15.63 33.83 56.53
C PRO A 7 -16.36 33.53 55.20
N PRO A 8 -16.01 34.22 54.10
CA PRO A 8 -16.61 34.00 52.79
C PRO A 8 -16.15 32.67 52.18
N GLU A 9 -17.10 31.91 51.63
CA GLU A 9 -16.83 30.72 50.83
C GLU A 9 -15.97 31.12 49.62
N THR A 10 -14.79 30.51 49.53
CA THR A 10 -13.91 30.66 48.36
C THR A 10 -14.47 29.78 47.24
N PRO A 11 -14.62 30.29 46.01
CA PRO A 11 -15.18 29.52 44.90
C PRO A 11 -14.28 28.32 44.57
N THR A 12 -14.89 27.14 44.58
CA THR A 12 -14.30 25.91 44.02
C THR A 12 -13.82 26.19 42.59
N PRO A 13 -12.56 25.89 42.24
CA PRO A 13 -12.11 25.99 40.86
C PRO A 13 -12.90 24.97 40.03
N ALA A 14 -13.72 25.48 39.10
CA ALA A 14 -14.38 24.68 38.10
C ALA A 14 -13.33 23.85 37.34
N THR A 15 -13.48 22.53 37.36
CA THR A 15 -12.73 21.61 36.51
C THR A 15 -12.73 22.14 35.08
N PRO A 16 -11.58 22.24 34.39
CA PRO A 16 -11.54 22.65 33.01
C PRO A 16 -12.34 21.64 32.18
N GLN A 17 -13.51 22.05 31.69
CA GLN A 17 -14.21 21.32 30.65
C GLN A 17 -13.37 21.47 29.39
N THR A 18 -12.65 20.42 29.01
CA THR A 18 -11.93 20.36 27.75
C THR A 18 -12.95 20.54 26.61
N PRO A 19 -12.70 21.43 25.63
CA PRO A 19 -13.64 21.71 24.56
C PRO A 19 -13.87 20.46 23.71
N GLY A 20 -15.08 20.32 23.17
CA GLY A 20 -15.57 19.18 22.43
C GLY A 20 -14.55 18.60 21.45
N GLY A 21 -13.87 17.54 21.87
CA GLY A 21 -13.16 16.66 20.97
C GLY A 21 -14.19 15.94 20.13
N THR A 22 -14.14 16.14 18.82
CA THR A 22 -14.83 15.29 17.84
C THR A 22 -14.51 13.84 18.18
N ARG A 23 -15.47 13.13 18.81
CA ARG A 23 -15.35 11.69 19.07
C ARG A 23 -15.26 11.01 17.70
N VAL A 24 -14.04 10.68 17.28
CA VAL A 24 -13.83 9.79 16.14
C VAL A 24 -14.59 8.50 16.46
N PRO A 25 -15.51 8.04 15.59
CA PRO A 25 -16.22 6.80 15.80
C PRO A 25 -15.20 5.68 16.04
N ARG A 26 -15.38 4.92 17.13
CA ARG A 26 -14.55 3.72 17.38
C ARG A 26 -14.77 2.70 16.28
N GLY A 27 -13.72 1.94 15.96
CA GLY A 27 -13.81 0.84 15.01
C GLY A 27 -14.76 -0.26 15.51
N ASP A 28 -15.43 -0.95 14.59
CA ASP A 28 -16.24 -2.14 14.88
C ASP A 28 -15.42 -3.45 14.81
N LEU A 29 -14.16 -3.36 14.39
CA LEU A 29 -13.22 -4.47 14.27
C LEU A 29 -11.97 -4.24 15.12
N THR A 30 -11.58 -5.24 15.90
CA THR A 30 -10.28 -5.30 16.57
C THR A 30 -9.36 -6.25 15.82
N VAL A 31 -8.26 -5.72 15.29
CA VAL A 31 -7.22 -6.50 14.61
C VAL A 31 -6.07 -6.74 15.57
N THR A 32 -5.69 -8.00 15.77
CA THR A 32 -4.61 -8.44 16.68
C THR A 32 -3.44 -9.02 15.91
N PHE A 33 -2.23 -8.84 16.44
CA PHE A 33 -0.97 -9.24 15.80
C PHE A 33 -0.16 -10.19 16.69
N ASP A 34 0.90 -10.78 16.14
CA ASP A 34 1.73 -11.80 16.83
C ASP A 34 2.46 -11.26 18.06
N ASP A 35 2.74 -9.95 18.09
CA ASP A 35 3.37 -9.25 19.22
C ASP A 35 2.37 -8.89 20.34
N GLY A 36 1.10 -9.27 20.19
CA GLY A 36 0.01 -8.95 21.12
C GLY A 36 -0.54 -7.54 20.97
N SER A 37 -0.04 -6.74 20.03
CA SER A 37 -0.60 -5.43 19.72
C SER A 37 -1.98 -5.54 19.07
N SER A 38 -2.78 -4.48 19.18
CA SER A 38 -4.11 -4.43 18.59
C SER A 38 -4.44 -3.07 17.98
N VAL A 39 -5.15 -3.06 16.85
CA VAL A 39 -5.58 -1.87 16.14
C VAL A 39 -7.09 -1.93 15.88
N GLU A 40 -7.80 -0.88 16.28
CA GLU A 40 -9.22 -0.70 15.92
C GLU A 40 -9.34 -0.26 14.45
N SER A 41 -10.24 -0.89 13.70
CA SER A 41 -10.50 -0.60 12.30
C SER A 41 -11.99 -0.76 11.97
N HIS A 42 -12.35 -0.49 10.71
CA HIS A 42 -13.72 -0.64 10.23
C HIS A 42 -13.85 -1.87 9.33
N SER A 43 -14.67 -2.84 9.75
CA SER A 43 -14.81 -4.13 9.04
C SER A 43 -15.29 -3.92 7.60
N VAL A 44 -16.27 -3.03 7.42
CA VAL A 44 -16.87 -2.69 6.12
C VAL A 44 -15.85 -2.08 5.16
N ILE A 45 -14.94 -1.22 5.64
CA ILE A 45 -13.92 -0.60 4.77
C ILE A 45 -12.97 -1.67 4.23
N LEU A 46 -12.52 -2.59 5.09
CA LEU A 46 -11.63 -3.68 4.68
C LEU A 46 -12.32 -4.64 3.71
N ALA A 47 -13.56 -5.05 4.02
CA ALA A 47 -14.32 -5.96 3.18
C ALA A 47 -14.64 -5.39 1.79
N LEU A 48 -14.93 -4.08 1.70
CA LEU A 48 -15.16 -3.41 0.41
C LEU A 48 -13.88 -3.22 -0.39
N ALA A 49 -12.76 -2.97 0.28
CA ALA A 49 -11.48 -2.71 -0.38
C ALA A 49 -10.76 -3.97 -0.86
N SER A 50 -11.07 -5.14 -0.27
CA SER A 50 -10.31 -6.36 -0.46
C SER A 50 -11.21 -7.60 -0.42
N PRO A 51 -11.22 -8.42 -1.48
CA PRO A 51 -11.95 -9.69 -1.47
C PRO A 51 -11.40 -10.66 -0.44
N VAL A 52 -10.09 -10.63 -0.17
CA VAL A 52 -9.45 -11.45 0.88
C VAL A 52 -10.00 -11.06 2.26
N PHE A 53 -10.05 -9.78 2.60
CA PHE A 53 -10.66 -9.33 3.85
C PHE A 53 -12.16 -9.60 3.89
N SER A 54 -12.87 -9.46 2.77
CA SER A 54 -14.29 -9.82 2.68
C SER A 54 -14.51 -11.29 3.07
N ALA A 55 -13.70 -12.20 2.53
CA ALA A 55 -13.76 -13.62 2.87
C ALA A 55 -13.35 -13.89 4.34
N LEU A 56 -12.29 -13.25 4.82
CA LEU A 56 -11.79 -13.44 6.20
C LEU A 56 -12.76 -12.91 7.26
N LEU A 57 -13.48 -11.83 6.96
CA LEU A 57 -14.40 -11.16 7.88
C LEU A 57 -15.82 -11.72 7.79
N THR A 58 -16.18 -12.42 6.71
CA THR A 58 -17.54 -12.96 6.56
C THR A 58 -17.66 -14.32 7.25
N THR A 59 -18.53 -14.40 8.25
CA THR A 59 -18.91 -15.66 8.91
C THR A 59 -19.76 -16.54 7.98
N PRO A 60 -19.91 -17.86 8.26
CA PRO A 60 -20.81 -18.72 7.49
C PRO A 60 -22.28 -18.23 7.43
N SER A 61 -22.70 -17.46 8.44
CA SER A 61 -24.02 -16.80 8.49
C SER A 61 -24.12 -15.51 7.67
N GLY A 62 -23.03 -15.04 7.05
CA GLY A 62 -22.98 -13.79 6.28
C GLY A 62 -22.78 -12.53 7.13
N ALA A 63 -22.64 -12.66 8.45
CA ALA A 63 -22.33 -11.53 9.34
C ALA A 63 -20.83 -11.22 9.34
N LEU A 64 -20.47 -9.95 9.54
CA LEU A 64 -19.08 -9.52 9.68
C LEU A 64 -18.53 -9.81 11.08
N ARG A 65 -17.31 -10.30 11.14
CA ARG A 65 -16.56 -10.51 12.39
C ARG A 65 -16.14 -9.19 13.02
N THR A 66 -16.01 -9.21 14.34
CA THR A 66 -15.53 -8.08 15.16
C THR A 66 -14.10 -8.26 15.63
N ASP A 67 -13.51 -9.43 15.37
CA ASP A 67 -12.14 -9.81 15.68
C ASP A 67 -11.43 -10.38 14.44
N LEU A 68 -10.17 -9.99 14.25
CA LEU A 68 -9.30 -10.56 13.23
C LEU A 68 -7.88 -10.69 13.76
N HIS A 69 -7.22 -11.80 13.45
CA HIS A 69 -5.81 -11.98 13.76
C HIS A 69 -4.99 -12.03 12.46
N LEU A 70 -3.94 -11.21 12.37
CA LEU A 70 -3.08 -11.12 11.20
C LEU A 70 -1.65 -11.55 11.55
N ALA A 71 -1.32 -12.80 11.20
CA ALA A 71 0.01 -13.35 11.40
C ALA A 71 1.04 -12.77 10.42
N GLY A 72 2.26 -12.55 10.92
CA GLY A 72 3.41 -12.03 10.17
C GLY A 72 3.27 -10.56 9.73
N ALA A 73 2.40 -9.81 10.39
CA ALA A 73 2.13 -8.40 10.14
C ALA A 73 2.40 -7.57 11.39
N SER A 74 2.88 -6.34 11.23
CA SER A 74 2.97 -5.38 12.34
C SER A 74 1.74 -4.48 12.39
N ALA A 75 1.41 -4.00 13.60
CA ALA A 75 0.33 -3.04 13.80
C ALA A 75 0.55 -1.72 13.02
N ASP A 76 1.80 -1.28 12.91
CA ASP A 76 2.13 -0.02 12.23
C ASP A 76 1.93 -0.12 10.71
N GLU A 77 2.38 -1.21 10.09
CA GLU A 77 2.14 -1.43 8.66
C GLU A 77 0.64 -1.56 8.36
N PHE A 78 -0.11 -2.26 9.23
CA PHE A 78 -1.56 -2.38 9.07
C PHE A 78 -2.26 -1.02 9.23
N ARG A 79 -1.80 -0.18 10.16
CA ARG A 79 -2.36 1.16 10.37
C ARG A 79 -2.16 2.02 9.11
N ASP A 80 -0.97 1.96 8.52
CA ASP A 80 -0.66 2.65 7.26
C ASP A 80 -1.55 2.15 6.13
N PHE A 81 -1.71 0.83 6.01
CA PHE A 81 -2.62 0.23 5.04
C PHE A 81 -4.08 0.68 5.25
N SER A 82 -4.58 0.64 6.49
CA SER A 82 -5.94 1.06 6.82
C SER A 82 -6.19 2.54 6.53
N ILE A 83 -5.18 3.40 6.76
CA ILE A 83 -5.24 4.81 6.39
C ILE A 83 -5.28 4.95 4.85
N ALA A 84 -4.41 4.23 4.14
CA ALA A 84 -4.30 4.29 2.69
C ALA A 84 -5.58 3.86 1.96
N LEU A 85 -6.39 2.97 2.54
CA LEU A 85 -7.69 2.57 2.01
C LEU A 85 -8.76 3.68 2.05
N ARG A 86 -8.55 4.73 2.83
CA ARG A 86 -9.50 5.83 2.94
C ARG A 86 -9.33 6.77 1.74
N PRO A 87 -10.41 7.30 1.14
CA PRO A 87 -10.34 8.16 -0.06
C PRO A 87 -9.36 9.34 0.01
N ALA A 88 -9.06 9.85 1.22
CA ALA A 88 -8.09 10.94 1.43
C ALA A 88 -6.75 10.51 2.05
N GLY A 89 -6.62 9.26 2.49
CA GLY A 89 -5.51 8.84 3.35
C GLY A 89 -4.22 8.52 2.60
N LEU A 90 -4.30 8.06 1.35
CA LEU A 90 -3.12 7.70 0.56
C LEU A 90 -2.17 8.88 0.32
N ARG A 91 -2.72 10.07 0.02
CA ARG A 91 -1.91 11.28 -0.22
C ARG A 91 -1.23 11.81 1.04
N GLN A 92 -1.71 11.45 2.23
CA GLN A 92 -1.33 12.11 3.48
C GLN A 92 -0.19 11.43 4.25
N SER A 93 0.16 10.16 3.97
CA SER A 93 1.06 9.42 4.87
C SER A 93 2.02 8.41 4.21
N ALA A 94 1.67 7.92 3.02
CA ALA A 94 2.22 6.66 2.50
C ALA A 94 3.33 6.81 1.44
N LEU A 95 3.35 7.94 0.72
CA LEU A 95 4.03 8.04 -0.57
C LEU A 95 5.34 8.85 -0.55
N GLN A 96 5.78 9.27 0.65
CA GLN A 96 7.02 10.03 0.82
C GLN A 96 8.23 9.17 1.22
N ASP A 97 7.99 7.97 1.75
CA ASP A 97 9.03 7.05 2.23
C ASP A 97 8.97 5.74 1.44
N GLU A 98 10.09 5.35 0.83
CA GLU A 98 10.23 4.14 0.03
C GLU A 98 9.95 2.86 0.82
N ALA A 99 10.29 2.84 2.12
CA ALA A 99 10.04 1.69 2.98
C ALA A 99 8.55 1.49 3.24
N ARG A 100 7.83 2.57 3.59
CA ARG A 100 6.38 2.55 3.84
C ARG A 100 5.62 2.24 2.56
N TYR A 101 6.04 2.83 1.45
CA TYR A 101 5.51 2.53 0.13
C TYR A 101 5.65 1.04 -0.21
N SER A 102 6.84 0.46 -0.03
CA SER A 102 7.10 -0.95 -0.34
C SER A 102 6.26 -1.89 0.52
N ALA A 103 6.09 -1.55 1.81
CA ALA A 103 5.17 -2.28 2.68
C ALA A 103 3.73 -2.21 2.15
N LEU A 104 3.25 -1.03 1.78
CA LEU A 104 1.88 -0.84 1.27
C LEU A 104 1.62 -1.61 -0.01
N VAL A 105 2.57 -1.65 -0.95
CA VAL A 105 2.46 -2.48 -2.16
C VAL A 105 2.32 -3.94 -1.79
N ARG A 106 3.17 -4.44 -0.87
CA ARG A 106 3.11 -5.82 -0.38
C ARG A 106 1.75 -6.14 0.23
N TRP A 107 1.20 -5.23 1.04
CA TRP A 107 -0.13 -5.39 1.63
C TRP A 107 -1.23 -5.38 0.57
N ALA A 108 -1.21 -4.41 -0.36
CA ALA A 108 -2.19 -4.34 -1.43
C ALA A 108 -2.16 -5.58 -2.31
N HIS A 109 -0.98 -6.15 -2.55
CA HIS A 109 -0.81 -7.44 -3.24
C HIS A 109 -1.34 -8.62 -2.43
N LYS A 110 -0.87 -8.80 -1.19
CA LYS A 110 -1.23 -9.91 -0.30
C LYS A 110 -2.75 -10.01 -0.06
N TYR A 111 -3.42 -8.87 0.09
CA TYR A 111 -4.85 -8.81 0.35
C TYR A 111 -5.68 -8.41 -0.87
N GLU A 112 -5.11 -8.41 -2.08
CA GLU A 112 -5.85 -8.13 -3.31
C GLU A 112 -6.64 -6.80 -3.30
N ALA A 113 -6.05 -5.76 -2.71
CA ALA A 113 -6.64 -4.42 -2.69
C ALA A 113 -6.28 -3.67 -3.99
N ASP A 114 -6.90 -4.05 -5.10
CA ASP A 114 -6.52 -3.58 -6.44
C ASP A 114 -6.75 -2.07 -6.66
N SER A 115 -7.75 -1.49 -6.00
CA SER A 115 -7.96 -0.03 -6.01
C SER A 115 -6.75 0.70 -5.40
N LEU A 116 -6.22 0.18 -4.29
CA LEU A 116 -5.01 0.70 -3.66
C LEU A 116 -3.79 0.49 -4.55
N LYS A 117 -3.61 -0.69 -5.17
CA LYS A 117 -2.54 -0.92 -6.15
C LYS A 117 -2.58 0.10 -7.29
N THR A 118 -3.78 0.36 -7.84
CA THR A 118 -3.96 1.31 -8.94
C THR A 118 -3.51 2.72 -8.53
N LEU A 119 -3.89 3.17 -7.34
CA LEU A 119 -3.51 4.48 -6.83
C LEU A 119 -2.00 4.58 -6.53
N ILE A 120 -1.42 3.50 -6.01
CA ILE A 120 0.02 3.35 -5.81
C ILE A 120 0.76 3.43 -7.16
N GLU A 121 0.27 2.74 -8.19
CA GLU A 121 0.85 2.80 -9.54
C GLU A 121 0.74 4.19 -10.16
N ASP A 122 -0.39 4.88 -10.00
CA ASP A 122 -0.56 6.26 -10.47
C ASP A 122 0.51 7.19 -9.89
N HIS A 123 0.79 7.07 -8.59
CA HIS A 123 1.85 7.82 -7.93
C HIS A 123 3.23 7.47 -8.48
N LEU A 124 3.55 6.17 -8.57
CA LEU A 124 4.84 5.73 -9.10
C LEU A 124 5.09 6.27 -10.50
N ILE A 125 4.09 6.16 -11.38
CA ILE A 125 4.23 6.53 -12.78
C ILE A 125 4.47 8.04 -12.91
N LYS A 126 3.79 8.83 -12.09
CA LYS A 126 3.81 10.28 -12.15
C LYS A 126 5.03 10.89 -11.48
N ASP A 127 5.37 10.43 -10.28
CA ASP A 127 6.25 11.15 -9.37
C ASP A 127 7.59 10.41 -9.11
N VAL A 128 7.69 9.12 -9.44
CA VAL A 128 8.89 8.30 -9.16
C VAL A 128 9.61 7.91 -10.46
N PRO A 129 10.87 8.33 -10.69
CA PRO A 129 11.62 7.93 -11.87
C PRO A 129 11.87 6.41 -11.89
N VAL A 130 12.04 5.83 -13.07
CA VAL A 130 12.42 4.41 -13.21
C VAL A 130 13.89 4.29 -12.80
N LYS A 131 14.16 3.47 -11.78
CA LYS A 131 15.50 3.15 -11.28
C LYS A 131 15.77 1.66 -11.40
N THR A 132 17.03 1.24 -11.29
CA THR A 132 17.41 -0.17 -11.17
C THR A 132 16.62 -0.87 -10.08
N GLY A 133 15.99 -2.00 -10.42
CA GLY A 133 15.15 -2.78 -9.52
C GLY A 133 13.66 -2.38 -9.56
N SER A 134 13.29 -1.28 -10.22
CA SER A 134 11.89 -0.88 -10.41
C SER A 134 11.11 -1.94 -11.18
N LEU A 135 11.73 -2.56 -12.19
CA LEU A 135 11.11 -3.65 -12.94
C LEU A 135 10.89 -4.88 -12.05
N ALA A 136 11.90 -5.27 -11.25
CA ALA A 136 11.82 -6.41 -10.35
C ALA A 136 10.67 -6.25 -9.34
N HIS A 137 10.54 -5.04 -8.78
CA HIS A 137 9.48 -4.69 -7.86
C HIS A 137 8.11 -4.74 -8.55
N ALA A 138 7.99 -4.16 -9.75
CA ALA A 138 6.74 -4.17 -10.52
C ALA A 138 6.30 -5.59 -10.90
N LEU A 139 7.24 -6.48 -11.25
CA LEU A 139 6.95 -7.88 -11.52
C LEU A 139 6.51 -8.62 -10.25
N SER A 140 7.22 -8.45 -9.15
CA SER A 140 6.98 -9.16 -7.88
C SER A 140 5.59 -8.89 -7.31
N TYR A 141 5.05 -7.69 -7.54
CA TYR A 141 3.76 -7.26 -6.99
C TYR A 141 2.66 -7.07 -8.04
N SER A 142 2.94 -7.48 -9.29
CA SER A 142 2.00 -7.39 -10.42
C SER A 142 1.52 -5.97 -10.73
N LEU A 143 2.43 -5.00 -10.68
CA LEU A 143 2.16 -3.59 -11.00
C LEU A 143 2.26 -3.36 -12.52
N LEU A 144 1.19 -3.64 -13.24
CA LEU A 144 1.21 -3.81 -14.70
C LEU A 144 1.58 -2.53 -15.47
N ARG A 145 1.07 -1.38 -15.06
CA ARG A 145 1.34 -0.10 -15.73
C ARG A 145 2.74 0.39 -15.42
N ARG A 146 3.20 0.21 -14.17
CA ARG A 146 4.60 0.48 -13.80
C ARG A 146 5.57 -0.41 -14.57
N ARG A 147 5.26 -1.71 -14.72
CA ARG A 147 6.05 -2.65 -15.54
C ARG A 147 6.17 -2.15 -16.97
N ALA A 148 5.07 -1.75 -17.61
CA ALA A 148 5.09 -1.20 -18.96
C ALA A 148 5.95 0.08 -19.06
N GLN A 149 5.89 0.96 -18.07
CA GLN A 149 6.75 2.14 -18.00
C GLN A 149 8.24 1.78 -17.88
N CYS A 150 8.57 0.77 -17.07
CA CYS A 150 9.95 0.30 -16.93
C CYS A 150 10.47 -0.27 -18.26
N LEU A 151 9.72 -1.15 -18.93
CA LEU A 151 10.11 -1.69 -20.22
C LEU A 151 10.32 -0.61 -21.28
N LYS A 152 9.46 0.43 -21.29
CA LYS A 152 9.63 1.58 -22.18
C LYS A 152 10.92 2.36 -21.90
N ALA A 153 11.27 2.55 -20.63
CA ALA A 153 12.53 3.20 -20.24
C ALA A 153 13.75 2.35 -20.66
N MET A 154 13.71 1.04 -20.42
CA MET A 154 14.76 0.11 -20.83
C MET A 154 14.97 0.08 -22.35
N VAL A 155 13.89 0.10 -23.13
CA VAL A 155 13.96 0.17 -24.60
C VAL A 155 14.62 1.46 -25.09
N ALA A 156 14.50 2.56 -24.33
CA ALA A 156 15.13 3.83 -24.66
C ALA A 156 16.63 3.84 -24.31
N ASP A 157 17.02 3.21 -23.20
CA ASP A 157 18.43 3.05 -22.81
C ASP A 157 18.72 1.65 -22.25
N LEU A 158 19.16 0.74 -23.14
CA LEU A 158 19.52 -0.62 -22.73
C LEU A 158 20.76 -0.69 -21.85
N ARG A 159 21.66 0.30 -21.95
CA ARG A 159 22.97 0.26 -21.25
C ARG A 159 22.82 0.59 -19.78
N GLU A 160 21.91 1.51 -19.46
CA GLU A 160 21.61 1.85 -18.06
C GLU A 160 20.87 0.72 -17.32
N HIS A 161 20.19 -0.16 -18.06
CA HIS A 161 19.31 -1.20 -17.50
C HIS A 161 19.81 -2.64 -17.70
N VAL A 162 21.11 -2.87 -17.87
CA VAL A 162 21.67 -4.20 -18.18
C VAL A 162 21.34 -5.24 -17.10
N GLU A 163 21.36 -4.86 -15.82
CA GLU A 163 21.01 -5.78 -14.72
C GLU A 163 19.57 -6.28 -14.81
N GLU A 164 18.66 -5.42 -15.28
CA GLU A 164 17.24 -5.75 -15.43
C GLU A 164 17.00 -6.68 -16.62
N LEU A 165 17.88 -6.70 -17.63
CA LEU A 165 17.82 -7.69 -18.71
C LEU A 165 18.02 -9.13 -18.20
N GLY A 166 18.83 -9.30 -17.15
CA GLY A 166 19.00 -10.60 -16.49
C GLY A 166 17.70 -11.12 -15.85
N LEU A 167 16.81 -10.22 -15.42
CA LEU A 167 15.49 -10.59 -14.92
C LEU A 167 14.59 -11.09 -16.04
N LEU A 168 14.66 -10.44 -17.21
CA LEU A 168 13.87 -10.79 -18.39
C LEU A 168 14.24 -12.14 -19.01
N ALA A 169 15.48 -12.61 -18.79
CA ALA A 169 15.96 -13.90 -19.29
C ALA A 169 15.30 -15.11 -18.59
N LYS A 170 14.43 -14.89 -17.60
CA LYS A 170 13.67 -15.94 -16.93
C LYS A 170 12.47 -16.36 -17.79
N ARG A 171 12.06 -17.63 -17.68
CA ARG A 171 10.94 -18.21 -18.44
C ARG A 171 9.61 -17.51 -18.17
N GLU A 172 9.45 -16.93 -16.99
CA GLU A 172 8.21 -16.26 -16.55
C GLU A 172 8.04 -14.86 -17.17
N THR A 173 9.09 -14.30 -17.75
CA THR A 173 9.14 -12.93 -18.29
C THR A 173 9.34 -12.88 -19.81
N LEU A 174 9.00 -13.97 -20.51
CA LEU A 174 9.23 -14.08 -21.95
C LEU A 174 8.46 -13.02 -22.76
N GLN A 175 7.25 -12.66 -22.34
CA GLN A 175 6.45 -11.65 -23.01
C GLN A 175 7.09 -10.25 -22.93
N GLU A 176 7.71 -9.95 -21.80
CA GLU A 176 8.49 -8.73 -21.57
C GLU A 176 9.76 -8.75 -22.42
N MET A 177 10.43 -9.90 -22.50
CA MET A 177 11.60 -10.07 -23.35
C MET A 177 11.27 -9.81 -24.82
N GLU A 178 10.13 -10.29 -25.34
CA GLU A 178 9.69 -10.01 -26.72
C GLU A 178 9.62 -8.51 -27.04
N THR A 179 9.30 -7.68 -26.04
CA THR A 179 9.23 -6.22 -26.20
C THR A 179 10.62 -5.59 -26.33
N VAL A 180 11.61 -6.12 -25.59
CA VAL A 180 12.97 -5.56 -25.52
C VAL A 180 13.89 -6.19 -26.58
N TRP A 181 13.58 -7.40 -27.01
CA TRP A 181 14.41 -8.23 -27.88
C TRP A 181 14.85 -7.55 -29.19
N PRO A 182 13.98 -6.86 -29.95
CA PRO A 182 14.40 -6.23 -31.20
C PRO A 182 15.52 -5.19 -31.00
N ARG A 183 15.42 -4.39 -29.93
CA ARG A 183 16.44 -3.39 -29.59
C ARG A 183 17.70 -4.02 -29.05
N LEU A 184 17.59 -5.12 -28.32
CA LEU A 184 18.75 -5.87 -27.84
C LEU A 184 19.55 -6.45 -29.03
N CYS A 185 18.87 -7.03 -30.01
CA CYS A 185 19.49 -7.53 -31.24
C CYS A 185 20.19 -6.41 -32.03
N GLU A 186 19.52 -5.27 -32.21
CA GLU A 186 20.09 -4.08 -32.85
C GLU A 186 21.35 -3.59 -32.12
N ALA A 187 21.28 -3.44 -30.80
CA ALA A 187 22.40 -2.99 -29.98
C ALA A 187 23.58 -3.98 -29.99
N ALA A 188 23.31 -5.29 -30.13
CA ALA A 188 24.32 -6.33 -30.25
C ALA A 188 24.89 -6.48 -31.68
N GLY A 189 24.38 -5.73 -32.66
CA GLY A 189 24.78 -5.87 -34.06
C GLY A 189 24.28 -7.16 -34.72
N VAL A 190 23.33 -7.86 -34.07
CA VAL A 190 22.69 -9.05 -34.62
C VAL A 190 21.50 -8.55 -35.43
N LEU A 191 21.67 -8.46 -36.75
CA LEU A 191 20.54 -8.20 -37.66
C LEU A 191 19.46 -9.25 -37.38
N ALA A 192 18.33 -8.83 -36.82
CA ALA A 192 17.16 -9.68 -36.70
C ALA A 192 16.79 -10.10 -38.13
N ALA A 193 17.09 -11.35 -38.48
CA ALA A 193 16.73 -11.91 -39.76
C ALA A 193 15.21 -11.85 -39.87
N HIS A 194 14.68 -10.87 -40.60
CA HIS A 194 13.32 -10.92 -41.10
C HIS A 194 13.23 -12.12 -42.03
N THR A 195 12.82 -13.26 -41.48
CA THR A 195 12.23 -14.34 -42.27
C THR A 195 10.89 -13.85 -42.77
N ASN A 196 10.91 -13.09 -43.86
CA ASN A 196 9.78 -12.99 -44.77
C ASN A 196 9.58 -14.39 -45.37
N SER A 197 8.68 -15.18 -44.78
CA SER A 197 8.08 -16.32 -45.46
C SER A 197 6.79 -15.83 -46.11
N THR A 198 6.90 -15.67 -47.43
CA THR A 198 5.84 -15.62 -48.44
C THR A 198 4.72 -16.62 -48.21
#